data_AF-A0A2E5EGQ9-F1
#
_entry.id   AF-A0A2E5EGQ9-F1
#
_cell.length_a   1.000
_cell.length_b   1.000
_cell.length_c   1.000
_cell.angle_alpha   90.00
_cell.angle_beta   90.00
_cell.angle_gamma   90.00
#
_symmetry.space_group_name_H-M   'P 1'
#
loop_
_entity.id
_entity.type
_entity.pdbx_description
1 polymer ?
#
loop_
_entity_poly.entity_id
_entity_poly.type
_entity_poly.pdbx_seq_one_letter_code
_entity_poly.pdbx_strand_id
1 'polypeptide(L)'
;MTDGEKVWNSFADLRSISYYLNEPEFTRDVFRYLDKNDRKSARLVYHIAEEALIRSKSYKLCGSYLNPEYVFRQSVANFRRNMERAKKEGGDREYYLDYARGNLTSRAASLIALLAANDRGAEAKKMAEAFKKEWADDKFHAEVDRAAAGTFPSPWPDPKGTTLK
;
A
#
# COMPACT_ATOMS: atom_id res chain seq x y z
N MET A 1 -9.29 -18.97 18.97
CA MET A 1 -8.59 -18.40 17.81
C MET A 1 -8.98 -19.24 16.60
N THR A 2 -9.54 -18.62 15.57
CA THR A 2 -9.85 -19.33 14.31
C THR A 2 -8.56 -19.64 13.54
N ASP A 3 -8.60 -20.62 12.64
CA ASP A 3 -7.43 -20.93 11.79
C ASP A 3 -6.95 -19.71 10.98
N GLY A 4 -7.89 -18.86 10.54
CA GLY A 4 -7.58 -17.62 9.83
C GLY A 4 -6.86 -16.57 10.69
N GLU A 5 -7.26 -16.40 11.95
CA GLU A 5 -6.55 -15.51 12.90
C GLU A 5 -5.12 -15.99 13.16
N LYS A 6 -4.93 -17.31 13.30
CA LYS A 6 -3.59 -17.88 13.50
C LYS A 6 -2.67 -17.59 12.32
N VAL A 7 -3.16 -17.81 11.09
CA VAL A 7 -2.42 -17.53 9.86
C VAL A 7 -2.03 -16.06 9.78
N TRP A 8 -2.96 -15.15 10.06
CA TRP A 8 -2.68 -13.72 10.03
C TRP A 8 -1.61 -13.32 11.05
N ASN A 9 -1.77 -13.73 12.32
CA ASN A 9 -0.83 -13.38 13.39
C ASN A 9 0.59 -13.89 13.09
N SER A 10 0.72 -15.17 12.72
CA SER A 10 2.03 -15.75 12.41
C SER A 10 2.69 -15.09 11.20
N PHE A 11 1.92 -14.71 10.18
CA PHE A 11 2.47 -13.99 9.02
C PHE A 11 2.84 -12.53 9.36
N ALA A 12 2.07 -11.86 10.21
CA ALA A 12 2.37 -10.52 10.68
C ALA A 12 3.66 -10.48 11.52
N ASP A 13 3.87 -11.48 12.38
CA ASP A 13 5.11 -11.65 13.15
C ASP A 13 6.30 -11.86 12.21
N LEU A 14 6.17 -12.81 11.28
CA LEU A 14 7.17 -13.08 10.25
C LEU A 14 7.58 -11.80 9.50
N ARG A 15 6.60 -11.06 8.97
CA ARG A 15 6.84 -9.82 8.23
C ARG A 15 7.58 -8.80 9.08
N SER A 16 7.20 -8.66 10.34
CA SER A 16 7.82 -7.69 11.24
C SER A 16 9.28 -8.05 11.55
N ILE A 17 9.58 -9.33 11.75
CA ILE A 17 10.96 -9.84 11.90
C ILE A 17 11.76 -9.61 10.62
N SER A 18 11.23 -10.00 9.46
CA SER A 18 11.88 -9.79 8.15
C SER A 18 12.17 -8.33 7.87
N TYR A 19 11.23 -7.43 8.21
CA TYR A 19 11.42 -6.00 8.05
C TYR A 19 12.55 -5.48 8.95
N TYR A 20 12.57 -5.89 10.22
CA TYR A 20 13.62 -5.49 11.17
C TYR A 20 15.01 -5.98 10.74
N LEU A 21 15.09 -7.19 10.19
CA LEU A 21 16.33 -7.75 9.65
C LEU A 21 16.71 -7.20 8.26
N ASN A 22 15.87 -6.36 7.65
CA ASN A 22 16.01 -5.88 6.28
C ASN A 22 16.11 -7.01 5.24
N GLU A 23 15.33 -8.08 5.45
CA GLU A 23 15.22 -9.27 4.60
C GLU A 23 13.78 -9.42 4.04
N PRO A 24 13.27 -8.45 3.25
CA PRO A 24 11.92 -8.51 2.68
C PRO A 24 11.68 -9.75 1.78
N GLU A 25 12.75 -10.37 1.29
CA GLU A 25 12.73 -11.59 0.49
C GLU A 25 12.06 -12.74 1.22
N PHE A 26 12.22 -12.83 2.55
CA PHE A 26 11.64 -13.92 3.33
C PHE A 26 10.11 -13.81 3.40
N THR A 27 9.58 -12.59 3.59
CA THR A 27 8.13 -12.33 3.51
C THR A 27 7.60 -12.69 2.12
N ARG A 28 8.31 -12.33 1.05
CA ARG A 28 7.95 -12.71 -0.32
C ARG A 28 7.91 -14.23 -0.49
N ASP A 29 8.92 -14.94 -0.02
CA ASP A 29 9.04 -16.38 -0.25
C ASP A 29 7.98 -17.18 0.51
N VAL A 30 7.68 -16.80 1.75
CA VAL A 30 6.54 -17.38 2.49
C VAL A 30 5.22 -17.04 1.81
N PHE A 31 5.03 -15.81 1.32
CA PHE A 31 3.82 -15.49 0.56
C PHE A 31 3.67 -16.34 -0.70
N ARG A 32 4.75 -16.55 -1.47
CA ARG A 32 4.74 -17.42 -2.66
C ARG A 32 4.44 -18.87 -2.32
N TYR A 33 4.96 -19.36 -1.19
CA TYR A 33 4.61 -20.67 -0.69
C TYR A 33 3.10 -20.77 -0.39
N LEU A 34 2.53 -19.77 0.28
CA LEU A 34 1.09 -19.72 0.53
C LEU A 34 0.28 -19.64 -0.78
N ASP A 35 0.66 -18.78 -1.73
CA ASP A 35 -0.05 -18.69 -3.02
C ASP A 35 -0.13 -20.05 -3.74
N LYS A 36 0.95 -20.82 -3.72
CA LYS A 36 1.04 -22.13 -4.35
C LYS A 36 0.28 -23.24 -3.60
N ASN A 37 0.31 -23.24 -2.27
CA ASN A 37 -0.15 -24.38 -1.46
C ASN A 37 -1.48 -24.12 -0.72
N ASP A 38 -1.76 -22.86 -0.38
CA ASP A 38 -2.98 -22.43 0.31
C ASP A 38 -3.34 -20.99 -0.09
N ARG A 39 -3.92 -20.87 -1.29
CA ARG A 39 -4.31 -19.58 -1.86
C ARG A 39 -5.33 -18.82 -1.00
N LYS A 40 -6.10 -19.52 -0.16
CA LYS A 40 -7.05 -18.91 0.79
C LYS A 40 -6.28 -18.17 1.88
N SER A 41 -5.29 -18.82 2.50
CA SER A 41 -4.38 -18.18 3.46
C SER A 41 -3.60 -17.03 2.85
N ALA A 42 -3.07 -17.19 1.63
CA ALA A 42 -2.39 -16.10 0.91
C ALA A 42 -3.30 -14.87 0.74
N ARG A 43 -4.58 -15.07 0.42
CA ARG A 43 -5.54 -13.95 0.26
C ARG A 43 -5.77 -13.20 1.57
N LEU A 44 -5.75 -13.90 2.72
CA LEU A 44 -5.90 -13.27 4.03
C LEU A 44 -4.71 -12.35 4.36
N VAL A 45 -3.50 -12.75 3.98
CA VAL A 45 -2.26 -12.02 4.35
C VAL A 45 -1.72 -11.10 3.26
N TYR A 46 -2.35 -11.05 2.08
CA TYR A 46 -1.86 -10.24 0.96
C TYR A 46 -1.63 -8.77 1.33
N HIS A 47 -2.56 -8.15 2.06
CA HIS A 47 -2.45 -6.74 2.43
C HIS A 47 -1.20 -6.40 3.26
N ILE A 48 -0.69 -7.35 4.07
CA ILE A 48 0.55 -7.18 4.83
C ILE A 48 1.80 -7.66 4.06
N ALA A 49 1.64 -8.51 3.04
CA ALA A 49 2.73 -8.94 2.17
C ALA A 49 3.01 -7.97 1.00
N GLU A 50 2.02 -7.15 0.62
CA GLU A 50 2.03 -6.32 -0.59
C GLU A 50 3.30 -5.47 -0.73
N GLU A 51 3.76 -4.84 0.35
CA GLU A 51 4.98 -4.02 0.32
C GLU A 51 6.22 -4.84 -0.04
N ALA A 52 6.42 -5.99 0.60
CA ALA A 52 7.54 -6.89 0.31
C ALA A 52 7.48 -7.41 -1.13
N LEU A 53 6.28 -7.70 -1.64
CA LEU A 53 6.07 -8.10 -3.02
C LEU A 53 6.39 -6.96 -4.01
N ILE A 54 6.00 -5.72 -3.72
CA ILE A 54 6.34 -4.54 -4.53
C ILE A 54 7.86 -4.31 -4.54
N ARG A 55 8.51 -4.32 -3.37
CA ARG A 55 9.97 -4.12 -3.25
C ARG A 55 10.76 -5.18 -4.01
N SER A 56 10.28 -6.42 -4.02
CA SER A 56 10.87 -7.52 -4.78
C SER A 56 10.42 -7.60 -6.25
N LYS A 57 9.70 -6.60 -6.75
CA LYS A 57 9.18 -6.52 -8.13
C LYS A 57 8.26 -7.67 -8.52
N SER A 58 7.60 -8.30 -7.56
CA SER A 58 6.63 -9.40 -7.75
C SER A 58 5.26 -8.90 -8.24
N TYR A 59 5.24 -7.97 -9.20
CA TYR A 59 4.03 -7.22 -9.58
C TYR A 59 2.91 -8.09 -10.15
N LYS A 60 3.25 -9.11 -10.96
CA LYS A 60 2.26 -10.06 -11.51
C LYS A 60 1.54 -10.84 -10.41
N LEU A 61 2.26 -11.17 -9.33
CA LEU A 61 1.68 -11.84 -8.17
C LEU A 61 0.73 -10.88 -7.42
N CYS A 62 1.14 -9.63 -7.19
CA CYS A 62 0.25 -8.61 -6.61
C CYS A 62 -1.05 -8.45 -7.40
N GLY A 63 -0.94 -8.38 -8.73
CA GLY A 63 -2.09 -8.22 -9.62
C GLY A 63 -3.19 -9.27 -9.42
N SER A 64 -2.80 -10.50 -9.04
CA SER A 64 -3.74 -11.62 -8.79
C SER A 64 -4.57 -11.49 -7.52
N TYR A 65 -4.17 -10.62 -6.58
CA TYR A 65 -4.85 -10.35 -5.32
C TYR A 65 -5.44 -8.94 -5.25
N LEU A 66 -5.08 -8.08 -6.20
CA LEU A 66 -5.40 -6.67 -6.19
C LEU A 66 -6.90 -6.43 -6.42
N ASN A 67 -7.55 -5.81 -5.43
CA ASN A 67 -8.91 -5.29 -5.52
C ASN A 67 -8.88 -3.75 -5.48
N PRO A 68 -8.93 -3.07 -6.65
CA PRO A 68 -8.73 -1.63 -6.72
C PRO A 68 -9.79 -0.84 -5.96
N GLU A 69 -11.05 -1.24 -6.05
CA GLU A 69 -12.14 -0.52 -5.40
C GLU A 69 -12.03 -0.61 -3.88
N TYR A 70 -11.67 -1.79 -3.36
CA TYR A 70 -11.41 -1.95 -1.94
C TYR A 70 -10.25 -1.08 -1.47
N VAL A 71 -9.12 -1.12 -2.18
CA VAL A 71 -7.94 -0.30 -1.84
C VAL A 71 -8.27 1.18 -1.90
N PHE A 72 -8.97 1.64 -2.94
CA PHE A 72 -9.44 3.02 -3.06
C PHE A 72 -10.29 3.44 -1.86
N ARG A 73 -11.35 2.69 -1.54
CA ARG A 73 -12.24 3.02 -0.41
C ARG A 73 -11.50 3.09 0.92
N GLN A 74 -10.61 2.13 1.19
CA GLN A 74 -9.83 2.11 2.43
C GLN A 74 -8.86 3.30 2.52
N SER A 75 -8.14 3.59 1.44
CA SER A 75 -7.18 4.71 1.39
C SER A 75 -7.88 6.06 1.60
N VAL A 76 -9.01 6.30 0.94
CA VAL A 76 -9.78 7.54 1.07
C VAL A 76 -10.40 7.66 2.47
N ALA A 77 -10.96 6.58 3.01
CA ALA A 77 -11.51 6.57 4.37
C ALA A 77 -10.42 6.88 5.42
N ASN A 78 -9.22 6.31 5.27
CA ASN A 78 -8.10 6.58 6.15
C ASN A 78 -7.62 8.03 6.03
N PHE A 79 -7.48 8.55 4.81
CA PHE A 79 -7.13 9.94 4.56
C PHE A 79 -8.09 10.89 5.25
N ARG A 80 -9.39 10.78 4.98
CA ARG A 80 -10.42 11.65 5.57
C ARG A 80 -10.42 11.58 7.10
N ARG A 81 -10.29 10.39 7.69
CA ARG A 81 -10.19 10.22 9.14
C ARG A 81 -8.98 10.95 9.75
N ASN A 82 -7.81 10.85 9.14
CA ASN A 82 -6.61 11.53 9.65
C ASN A 82 -6.69 13.04 9.44
N MET A 83 -7.26 13.51 8.33
CA MET A 83 -7.55 14.93 8.12
C MET A 83 -8.52 15.50 9.17
N GLU A 84 -9.57 14.76 9.53
CA GLU A 84 -10.49 15.16 10.60
C GLU A 84 -9.83 15.14 11.98
N ARG A 85 -8.94 14.18 12.24
CA ARG A 85 -8.18 14.12 13.49
C ARG A 85 -7.23 15.33 13.61
N ALA A 86 -6.53 15.68 12.54
CA ALA A 86 -5.67 16.86 12.48
C ALA A 86 -6.39 18.18 12.81
N LYS A 87 -7.69 18.28 12.54
CA LYS A 87 -8.50 19.47 12.90
C LYS A 87 -8.79 19.56 14.40
N LYS A 88 -8.83 18.42 15.09
CA LYS A 88 -9.21 18.32 16.52
C LYS A 88 -8.01 18.37 17.45
N GLU A 89 -6.85 17.90 16.97
CA GLU A 89 -5.62 17.81 17.75
C GLU A 89 -4.80 19.10 17.60
N GLY A 90 -4.39 19.69 18.72
CA GLY A 90 -3.56 20.91 18.73
C GLY A 90 -2.09 20.63 18.43
N GLY A 91 -1.44 19.84 19.29
CA GLY A 91 0.02 19.60 19.23
C GLY A 91 0.48 18.66 18.12
N ASP A 92 -0.37 17.71 17.72
CA ASP A 92 -0.01 16.65 16.76
C ASP A 92 -0.59 16.88 15.36
N ARG A 93 -1.15 18.07 15.10
CA ARG A 93 -1.83 18.39 13.83
C ARG A 93 -0.98 18.06 12.61
N GLU A 94 0.26 18.52 12.60
CA GLU A 94 1.14 18.38 11.43
C GLU A 94 1.51 16.92 11.18
N TYR A 95 1.73 16.14 12.25
CA TYR A 95 1.94 14.70 12.15
C TYR A 95 0.76 14.00 11.47
N TYR A 96 -0.48 14.30 11.87
CA TYR A 96 -1.67 13.68 11.24
C TYR A 96 -1.86 14.13 9.79
N LEU A 97 -1.55 15.40 9.47
CA LEU A 97 -1.62 15.90 8.09
C LEU A 97 -0.58 15.20 7.21
N ASP A 98 0.67 15.15 7.64
CA ASP A 98 1.74 14.50 6.89
C ASP A 98 1.50 13.01 6.74
N TYR A 99 1.01 12.35 7.80
CA TYR A 99 0.60 10.95 7.74
C TYR A 99 -0.54 10.76 6.73
N ALA A 100 -1.59 11.58 6.78
CA ALA A 100 -2.73 11.47 5.88
C ALA A 100 -2.29 11.61 4.41
N ARG A 101 -1.55 12.68 4.12
CA ARG A 101 -1.08 13.01 2.77
C ARG A 101 -0.12 11.96 2.24
N GLY A 102 0.91 11.62 3.01
CA GLY A 102 1.91 10.63 2.62
C GLY A 102 1.30 9.24 2.41
N ASN A 103 0.40 8.81 3.30
CA ASN A 103 -0.30 7.53 3.17
C ASN A 103 -1.18 7.50 1.91
N LEU A 104 -2.00 8.54 1.67
CA LEU A 104 -2.86 8.58 0.49
C LEU A 104 -2.04 8.55 -0.80
N THR A 105 -1.00 9.39 -0.90
CA THR A 105 -0.11 9.45 -2.06
C THR A 105 0.53 8.10 -2.34
N SER A 106 1.16 7.50 -1.33
CA SER A 106 1.84 6.20 -1.50
C SER A 106 0.88 5.08 -1.88
N ARG A 107 -0.30 4.99 -1.23
CA ARG A 107 -1.30 3.96 -1.53
C ARG A 107 -1.94 4.16 -2.90
N ALA A 108 -2.25 5.39 -3.30
CA ALA A 108 -2.80 5.70 -4.61
C ALA A 108 -1.79 5.37 -5.73
N ALA A 109 -0.56 5.88 -5.61
CA ALA A 109 0.49 5.64 -6.58
C ALA A 109 0.84 4.14 -6.69
N SER A 110 0.94 3.41 -5.57
CA SER A 110 1.19 1.97 -5.59
C SER A 110 0.07 1.19 -6.29
N LEU A 111 -1.20 1.50 -6.00
CA LEU A 111 -2.34 0.85 -6.65
C LEU A 111 -2.31 1.05 -8.17
N ILE A 112 -2.11 2.29 -8.60
CA ILE A 112 -2.15 2.67 -10.01
C ILE A 112 -0.96 2.07 -10.76
N ALA A 113 0.24 2.12 -10.19
CA ALA A 113 1.43 1.51 -10.78
C ALA A 113 1.29 -0.03 -10.88
N LEU A 114 0.73 -0.68 -9.85
CA LEU A 114 0.42 -2.11 -9.91
C LEU A 114 -0.59 -2.44 -11.01
N LEU A 115 -1.64 -1.63 -11.18
CA LEU A 115 -2.60 -1.82 -12.27
C LEU A 115 -1.93 -1.68 -13.63
N ALA A 116 -1.14 -0.62 -13.84
CA ALA A 116 -0.40 -0.40 -15.08
C ALA A 116 0.55 -1.57 -15.40
N ALA A 117 1.35 -2.03 -14.42
CA ALA A 117 2.28 -3.16 -14.58
C ALA A 117 1.58 -4.52 -14.83
N ASN A 118 0.29 -4.61 -14.54
CA ASN A 118 -0.53 -5.81 -14.73
C ASN A 118 -1.43 -5.73 -15.97
N ASP A 119 -1.12 -4.86 -16.93
CA ASP A 119 -1.89 -4.67 -18.17
C ASP A 119 -3.35 -4.21 -17.91
N ARG A 120 -3.63 -3.67 -16.72
CA ARG A 120 -4.94 -3.14 -16.30
C ARG A 120 -5.01 -1.62 -16.48
N GLY A 121 -4.52 -1.10 -17.62
CA GLY A 121 -4.33 0.33 -17.85
C GLY A 121 -5.61 1.17 -17.82
N ALA A 122 -6.75 0.62 -18.27
CA ALA A 122 -8.03 1.31 -18.19
C ALA A 122 -8.49 1.50 -16.73
N GLU A 123 -8.29 0.49 -15.88
CA GLU A 123 -8.56 0.59 -14.44
C GLU A 123 -7.58 1.54 -13.75
N ALA A 124 -6.30 1.53 -14.13
CA ALA A 124 -5.30 2.46 -13.62
C ALA A 124 -5.73 3.92 -13.86
N LYS A 125 -6.14 4.26 -15.09
CA LYS A 125 -6.66 5.59 -15.43
C LYS A 125 -7.93 5.94 -14.64
N LYS A 126 -8.88 5.01 -14.53
CA LYS A 126 -10.11 5.22 -13.73
C LYS A 126 -9.78 5.51 -12.26
N MET A 127 -8.84 4.77 -11.66
CA MET A 127 -8.42 4.98 -10.28
C MET A 127 -7.65 6.29 -10.11
N ALA A 128 -6.80 6.66 -11.06
CA ALA A 128 -6.10 7.96 -11.06
C ALA A 128 -7.09 9.13 -11.00
N GLU A 129 -8.07 9.14 -11.90
CA GLU A 129 -9.12 10.16 -11.91
C GLU A 129 -9.97 10.16 -10.63
N ALA A 130 -10.28 8.98 -10.10
CA ALA A 130 -11.02 8.87 -8.84
C ALA A 130 -10.23 9.45 -7.67
N PHE A 131 -8.93 9.16 -7.55
CA PHE A 131 -8.09 9.70 -6.49
C PHE A 131 -7.89 11.21 -6.60
N LYS A 132 -7.66 11.74 -7.81
CA LYS A 132 -7.49 13.20 -8.03
C LYS A 132 -8.71 14.02 -7.60
N LYS A 133 -9.92 13.44 -7.70
CA LYS A 133 -11.16 14.06 -7.20
C LYS A 133 -11.24 14.16 -5.68
N GLU A 134 -10.53 13.30 -4.95
CA GLU A 134 -10.56 13.24 -3.49
C GLU A 134 -9.67 14.30 -2.83
N TRP A 135 -8.62 14.73 -3.52
CA TRP A 135 -7.71 15.74 -3.00
C TRP A 135 -7.12 16.56 -4.15
N ALA A 136 -7.49 17.84 -4.20
CA ALA A 136 -6.95 18.81 -5.14
C ALA A 136 -5.59 19.33 -4.64
N ASP A 137 -4.53 18.60 -4.96
CA ASP A 137 -3.14 18.97 -4.67
C ASP A 137 -2.24 18.60 -5.84
N ASP A 138 -1.48 19.57 -6.34
CA ASP A 138 -0.70 19.43 -7.57
C ASP A 138 0.41 18.38 -7.43
N LYS A 139 1.05 18.27 -6.27
CA LYS A 139 2.10 17.27 -6.03
C LYS A 139 1.51 15.88 -6.01
N PHE A 140 0.38 15.70 -5.35
CA PHE A 140 -0.37 14.44 -5.36
C PHE A 140 -0.82 14.05 -6.76
N HIS A 141 -1.37 14.99 -7.54
CA HIS A 141 -1.79 14.73 -8.92
C HIS A 141 -0.62 14.30 -9.79
N ALA A 142 0.55 14.94 -9.63
CA ALA A 142 1.78 14.57 -10.34
C ALA A 142 2.28 13.17 -9.97
N GLU A 143 2.23 12.78 -8.69
CA GLU A 143 2.57 11.41 -8.26
C GLU A 143 1.62 10.36 -8.87
N VAL A 144 0.31 10.66 -8.87
CA VAL A 144 -0.72 9.81 -9.48
C VAL A 144 -0.48 9.64 -10.98
N ASP A 145 -0.11 10.70 -11.70
CA ASP A 145 0.18 10.63 -13.14
C ASP A 145 1.45 9.83 -13.44
N ARG A 146 2.50 9.99 -12.63
CA ARG A 146 3.72 9.19 -12.76
C ARG A 146 3.44 7.71 -12.53
N ALA A 147 2.58 7.39 -11.56
CA ALA A 147 2.12 6.02 -11.32
C ALA A 147 1.31 5.46 -12.48
N ALA A 148 0.44 6.26 -13.11
CA ALA A 148 -0.31 5.84 -14.29
C ALA A 148 0.60 5.54 -15.50
N ALA A 149 1.78 6.18 -15.55
CA ALA A 149 2.84 5.87 -16.52
C ALA A 149 3.72 4.66 -16.11
N GLY A 150 3.37 3.94 -15.02
CA GLY A 150 4.09 2.75 -14.55
C GLY A 150 5.25 3.01 -13.60
N THR A 151 5.40 4.25 -13.11
CA THR A 151 6.45 4.59 -12.13
C THR A 151 5.97 4.29 -10.71
N PHE A 152 6.67 3.44 -9.97
CA PHE A 152 6.34 3.17 -8.57
C PHE A 152 6.77 4.34 -7.67
N PRO A 153 5.97 4.68 -6.64
CA PRO A 153 6.37 5.69 -5.66
C PRO A 153 7.54 5.16 -4.81
N SER A 154 8.30 6.09 -4.22
CA SER A 154 9.21 5.73 -3.14
C SER A 154 8.42 5.12 -1.96
N PRO A 155 8.98 4.14 -1.25
CA PRO A 155 8.36 3.58 -0.04
C PRO A 155 8.00 4.70 0.96
N TRP A 156 6.84 4.59 1.58
CA TRP A 156 6.39 5.51 2.62
C TRP A 156 5.79 4.75 3.81
N PRO A 157 6.20 5.07 5.05
CA PRO A 157 7.31 5.97 5.39
C PRO A 157 8.64 5.44 4.85
N ASP A 158 9.60 6.32 4.58
CA ASP A 158 10.93 5.88 4.16
C ASP A 158 11.52 5.01 5.29
N PRO A 159 11.84 3.73 5.04
CA PRO A 159 12.41 2.84 6.06
C PRO A 159 13.73 3.36 6.65
N LYS A 160 14.42 4.29 5.97
CA LYS A 160 15.63 4.95 6.49
C LYS A 160 15.33 6.13 7.40
N GLY A 161 14.07 6.44 7.68
CA GLY A 161 13.69 7.52 8.60
C GLY A 161 14.26 8.86 8.21
N THR A 162 14.34 9.18 6.90
CA THR A 162 14.82 10.50 6.46
C THR A 162 13.73 11.56 6.63
N THR A 163 13.23 11.70 7.85
CA THR A 163 12.89 13.01 8.41
C THR A 163 14.20 13.77 8.64
N LEU A 164 14.63 14.49 7.61
CA LEU A 164 15.57 15.61 7.70
C LEU A 164 14.80 16.79 7.10
N LYS A 165 14.37 17.82 7.83
CA LYS A 165 14.72 18.38 9.13
C LYS A 165 13.47 18.94 9.79
#